data_AF-A0A822F6H4-F1
#
_entry.id   AF-A0A822F6H4-F1
#
_cell.length_a   1.000
_cell.length_b   1.000
_cell.length_c   1.000
_cell.angle_alpha   90.00
_cell.angle_beta   90.00
_cell.angle_gamma   90.00
#
_symmetry.space_group_name_H-M   'P 1'
#
loop_
_entity.id
_entity.type
_entity.pdbx_description
1 polymer ?
#
loop_
_entity_poly.entity_id
_entity_poly.type
_entity_poly.pdbx_seq_one_letter_code
_entity_poly.pdbx_strand_id
1 'polypeptide(L)' 'MSNLLEQLRESTTIVADTGDFESIKKYKPTDATTNPALILAAANMKQYDNLIED' A
#
# COMPACT_ATOMS: atom_id res chain seq x y z
N MET A 1 23.01 2.19 8.62
CA MET A 1 22.70 3.36 7.78
C MET A 1 21.21 3.36 7.50
N SER A 2 20.54 4.50 7.63
CA SER A 2 19.13 4.62 7.23
C SER A 2 19.05 4.63 5.70
N ASN A 3 18.08 3.91 5.14
CA ASN A 3 17.87 3.85 3.68
C ASN A 3 17.15 5.12 3.20
N LEU A 4 17.05 5.33 1.89
CA LEU A 4 16.45 6.55 1.33
C LEU A 4 14.99 6.78 1.78
N LEU A 5 14.20 5.71 1.95
CA LEU A 5 12.82 5.82 2.44
C LEU A 5 12.77 6.33 3.88
N GLU A 6 13.67 5.83 4.75
CA GLU A 6 13.76 6.28 6.14
C GLU A 6 14.22 7.74 6.23
N GLN A 7 15.16 8.16 5.38
CA GLN A 7 15.55 9.58 5.31
C GLN A 7 14.39 10.47 4.83
N LEU A 8 13.59 10.01 3.87
CA LEU A 8 12.46 10.78 3.34
C LEU A 8 11.37 11.00 4.41
N ARG A 9 11.16 10.03 5.31
CA ARG A 9 10.20 10.15 6.42
C ARG A 9 10.51 11.30 7.37
N GLU A 10 11.78 11.66 7.52
CA GLU A 10 12.19 12.74 8.42
C GLU A 10 11.74 14.12 7.91
N SER A 11 11.47 14.25 6.61
CA SER A 11 11.12 15.53 5.97
C SER A 11 9.71 15.56 5.38
N THR A 12 9.10 14.40 5.12
CA THR A 12 7.84 14.31 4.37
C THR A 12 6.93 13.24 4.98
N THR A 13 5.62 13.46 4.91
CA THR A 13 4.63 12.43 5.22
C THR A 13 4.56 11.41 4.09
N ILE A 14 4.85 10.14 4.40
CA ILE A 14 4.85 9.07 3.40
C ILE A 14 3.44 8.54 3.21
N VAL A 15 3.01 8.46 1.95
CA VAL A 15 1.72 7.90 1.55
C VAL A 15 1.98 6.75 0.57
N ALA A 16 1.33 5.61 0.74
CA ALA A 16 1.40 4.51 -0.22
C ALA A 16 0.23 4.58 -1.21
N ASP A 17 0.51 4.64 -2.50
CA ASP A 17 -0.51 4.65 -3.55
C ASP A 17 -0.76 3.22 -4.07
N THR A 18 -1.57 2.45 -3.34
CA THR A 18 -1.81 1.03 -3.64
C THR A 18 -3.07 0.49 -2.97
N GLY A 19 -3.71 -0.49 -3.61
CA GLY A 19 -4.74 -1.35 -3.00
C GLY A 19 -4.18 -2.60 -2.32
N ASP A 20 -2.86 -2.85 -2.41
CA ASP A 20 -2.21 -4.03 -1.85
C ASP A 20 -1.82 -3.84 -0.37
N PHE A 21 -2.59 -4.46 0.53
CA PHE A 21 -2.39 -4.38 1.97
C PHE A 21 -1.02 -4.90 2.43
N GLU A 22 -0.42 -5.89 1.76
CA GLU A 22 0.91 -6.39 2.12
C GLU A 22 2.01 -5.36 1.86
N SER A 23 1.90 -4.58 0.78
CA SER A 23 2.77 -3.43 0.54
C SER A 23 2.60 -2.36 1.63
N ILE A 24 1.36 -2.06 2.05
CA ILE A 24 1.11 -1.11 3.14
C ILE A 24 1.75 -1.59 4.45
N LYS A 25 1.62 -2.88 4.80
CA LYS A 25 2.26 -3.47 6.00
C LYS A 25 3.79 -3.43 5.92
N LYS A 26 4.37 -3.73 4.76
CA LYS A 26 5.81 -3.76 4.54
C LYS A 26 6.41 -2.36 4.68
N TYR A 27 5.78 -1.37 4.06
CA TYR A 27 6.33 -0.02 3.99
C TYR A 27 5.83 0.89 5.09
N LYS A 28 4.79 0.55 5.87
CA LYS A 28 4.29 1.35 7.00
C LYS A 28 4.20 2.86 6.67
N PRO A 29 3.47 3.24 5.62
CA PRO A 29 3.24 4.66 5.33
C PRO A 29 2.38 5.29 6.45
N THR A 30 2.31 6.62 6.48
CA THR A 30 1.37 7.32 7.36
C THR A 30 -0.06 7.11 6.86
N ASP A 31 -0.28 7.37 5.57
CA ASP A 31 -1.57 7.19 4.90
C ASP A 31 -1.44 6.26 3.68
N ALA A 32 -2.56 5.80 3.15
CA ALA A 32 -2.60 5.11 1.86
C ALA A 32 -3.69 5.73 0.97
N THR A 33 -3.40 5.87 -0.32
CA THR A 33 -4.36 6.31 -1.33
C THR A 33 -4.72 5.14 -2.23
N THR A 34 -5.99 5.09 -2.59
CA THR A 34 -6.50 4.16 -3.60
C THR A 34 -7.20 4.94 -4.70
N ASN A 35 -7.43 4.27 -5.82
CA ASN A 35 -8.28 4.75 -6.89
C ASN A 35 -8.97 3.52 -7.53
N PRO A 36 -9.99 3.69 -8.39
CA PRO A 36 -10.71 2.56 -8.97
C PRO A 36 -9.83 1.53 -9.68
N ALA A 37 -8.77 1.96 -10.36
CA ALA A 37 -7.85 1.06 -11.05
C ALA A 37 -7.01 0.22 -10.07
N LEU A 38 -6.53 0.82 -8.98
CA LEU A 38 -5.76 0.12 -7.94
C LEU A 38 -6.61 -0.88 -7.17
N ILE A 39 -7.88 -0.54 -6.89
CA ILE A 39 -8.82 -1.48 -6.27
C ILE A 39 -9.12 -2.64 -7.22
N LEU A 40 -9.36 -2.38 -8.50
CA LEU A 40 -9.58 -3.45 -9.49
C LEU A 40 -8.35 -4.35 -9.60
N ALA A 41 -7.13 -3.79 -9.59
CA ALA A 41 -5.91 -4.58 -9.60
C ALA A 41 -5.79 -5.46 -8.35
N ALA A 42 -6.07 -4.91 -7.16
CA ALA A 42 -6.02 -5.65 -5.90
C ALA A 42 -7.09 -6.75 -5.83
N ALA A 43 -8.32 -6.47 -6.26
CA ALA A 43 -9.41 -7.44 -6.26
C ALA A 43 -9.15 -8.66 -7.17
N ASN A 44 -8.26 -8.54 -8.16
CA ASN A 44 -7.84 -9.66 -9.01
C ASN A 44 -6.63 -10.43 -8.44
N MET A 45 -6.09 -10.03 -7.29
CA MET A 45 -5.00 -10.75 -6.65
C MET A 45 -5.54 -11.90 -5.81
N LYS A 46 -5.08 -13.12 -6.12
CA LYS A 46 -5.51 -14.37 -5.45
C LYS A 46 -5.51 -14.32 -3.92
N GLN A 47 -4.56 -13.57 -3.34
CA GLN A 47 -4.43 -13.42 -1.89
C GLN A 47 -5.58 -12.63 -1.23
N TYR A 48 -6.40 -11.96 -2.04
CA TYR A 48 -7.55 -11.17 -1.60
C TYR A 48 -8.89 -11.76 -2.04
N ASP A 49 -8.91 -12.94 -2.67
CA ASP A 49 -10.14 -13.61 -3.13
C ASP A 49 -11.14 -13.78 -1.96
N ASN A 50 -10.64 -14.11 -0.77
CA ASN A 50 -11.44 -14.28 0.45
C ASN A 50 -12.09 -12.99 0.98
N LEU A 51 -11.73 -11.82 0.44
CA LEU A 51 -12.37 -10.55 0.75
C LEU A 51 -13.43 -10.17 -0.31
N ILE A 52 -13.47 -10.88 -1.43
CA ILE A 52 -14.33 -10.60 -2.59
C ILE A 52 -15.43 -11.66 -2.73
N GLU A 53 -15.12 -12.92 -2.45
CA GLU A 53 -16.05 -14.06 -2.53
C GLU A 53 -16.81 -14.26 -1.21
N ASP A 54 -18.13 -14.47 -1.29
CA ASP A 54 -19.05 -14.76 -0.16
C ASP A 54 -19.07 -16.26 0.24
#